data_AF-A0A8T3QBM4-F1
#
_entry.id   AF-A0A8T3QBM4-F1
#
_cell.length_a   1.000
_cell.length_b   1.000
_cell.length_c   1.000
_cell.angle_alpha   90.00
_cell.angle_beta   90.00
_cell.angle_gamma   90.00
#
_symmetry.space_group_name_H-M   'P 1'
#
loop_
_entity.id
_entity.type
_entity.pdbx_description
1 polymer ?
#
loop_
_entity_poly.entity_id
_entity_poly.type
_entity_poly.pdbx_seq_one_letter_code
_entity_poly.pdbx_strand_id
1 'polypeptide(L)'
;MKIKVAFVLILLIVFSCSSAAITAPIRKKYPYSVLTNDYGILNEKDLDTYKIGIKPPPFLPKEGDGYLYWQCFPRDRISISLKDMGYSSEDIGWEENYSDLRIMISDDSSGYHEYSMRRVWPTTTYKDRFELWLKLMKNEKYVCLLGDFVNRETIKGATSHHWIFEKIKTKKGCNSYFAGDCR
;
A
#
# COMPACT_ATOMS: atom_id res chain seq x y z
N MET A 1 -36.39 -42.08 -3.83
CA MET A 1 -35.15 -41.46 -3.29
C MET A 1 -35.06 -40.00 -3.70
N LYS A 2 -35.54 -39.06 -2.87
CA LYS A 2 -35.60 -37.62 -3.18
C LYS A 2 -35.06 -36.78 -2.01
N ILE A 3 -33.87 -37.06 -1.49
CA ILE A 3 -33.27 -36.24 -0.42
C ILE A 3 -31.74 -36.28 -0.56
N LYS A 4 -31.15 -35.69 -1.60
CA LYS A 4 -29.68 -35.51 -1.68
C LYS A 4 -29.19 -34.21 -2.36
N VAL A 5 -30.08 -33.38 -2.91
CA VAL A 5 -29.66 -32.16 -3.64
C VAL A 5 -29.71 -30.90 -2.76
N ALA A 6 -30.57 -30.86 -1.73
CA ALA A 6 -30.74 -29.68 -0.88
C ALA A 6 -29.55 -29.39 0.07
N PHE A 7 -28.78 -30.42 0.45
CA PHE A 7 -27.67 -30.26 1.41
C PHE A 7 -26.42 -29.60 0.81
N VAL A 8 -26.25 -29.67 -0.52
CA VAL A 8 -25.08 -29.09 -1.21
C VAL A 8 -25.24 -27.57 -1.38
N LEU A 9 -26.47 -27.05 -1.49
CA LEU A 9 -26.71 -25.61 -1.61
C LEU A 9 -26.53 -24.85 -0.29
N ILE A 10 -26.81 -25.49 0.85
CA ILE A 10 -26.72 -24.85 2.18
C ILE A 10 -25.25 -24.68 2.62
N LEU A 11 -24.34 -25.57 2.18
CA LEU A 11 -22.92 -25.46 2.51
C LEU A 11 -22.18 -24.33 1.76
N LEU A 12 -22.72 -23.83 0.65
CA LEU A 12 -22.11 -22.75 -0.14
C LEU A 12 -22.41 -21.35 0.41
N ILE A 13 -23.35 -21.21 1.34
CA ILE A 13 -23.77 -19.91 1.89
C ILE A 13 -22.92 -19.48 3.09
N VAL A 14 -22.18 -20.39 3.73
CA VAL A 14 -21.54 -20.13 5.05
C VAL A 14 -20.09 -19.62 4.95
N PHE A 15 -19.51 -19.52 3.76
CA PHE A 15 -18.12 -19.05 3.58
C PHE A 15 -17.98 -17.71 2.85
N SER A 16 -19.03 -16.89 2.85
CA SER A 16 -18.85 -15.46 2.62
C SER A 16 -18.26 -14.83 3.88
N CYS A 17 -16.98 -15.09 4.12
CA CYS A 17 -16.17 -14.34 5.06
C CYS A 17 -16.02 -12.93 4.48
N SER A 18 -17.07 -12.13 4.64
CA SER A 18 -17.03 -10.71 4.36
C SER A 18 -15.89 -10.15 5.19
N SER A 19 -14.82 -9.74 4.53
CA SER A 19 -13.82 -8.86 5.13
C SER A 19 -14.62 -7.68 5.68
N ALA A 20 -14.75 -7.60 7.00
CA ALA A 20 -15.39 -6.46 7.60
C ALA A 20 -14.48 -5.27 7.33
N ALA A 21 -14.92 -4.37 6.44
CA ALA A 21 -14.30 -3.07 6.27
C ALA A 21 -14.25 -2.35 7.63
N ILE A 22 -13.37 -1.36 7.76
CA ILE A 22 -13.26 -0.56 8.98
C ILE A 22 -14.65 -0.07 9.40
N THR A 23 -15.03 -0.36 10.65
CA THR A 23 -16.37 -0.06 11.19
C THR A 23 -16.60 1.45 11.28
N ALA A 24 -17.88 1.86 11.27
CA ALA A 24 -18.26 3.28 11.39
C ALA A 24 -17.70 3.98 12.64
N PRO A 25 -17.66 3.35 13.84
CA PRO A 25 -17.01 3.94 15.01
C PRO A 25 -15.51 4.23 14.80
N ILE A 26 -14.78 3.29 14.18
CA ILE A 26 -13.35 3.47 13.92
C ILE A 26 -13.14 4.58 12.89
N ARG A 27 -13.94 4.62 11.81
CA ARG A 27 -13.90 5.73 10.83
C ARG A 27 -14.14 7.09 11.49
N LYS A 28 -15.06 7.19 12.45
CA LYS A 28 -15.29 8.42 13.21
C LYS A 28 -14.09 8.82 14.07
N LYS A 29 -13.37 7.85 14.64
CA LYS A 29 -12.16 8.09 15.47
C LYS A 29 -10.96 8.53 14.62
N TYR A 30 -10.86 8.06 13.37
CA TYR A 30 -9.76 8.30 12.42
C TYR A 30 -10.28 8.78 11.05
N PRO A 31 -10.94 9.96 10.97
CA PRO A 31 -11.75 10.35 9.81
C PRO A 31 -10.95 10.60 8.53
N TYR A 32 -9.65 10.90 8.64
CA TYR A 32 -8.81 11.28 7.50
C TYR A 32 -7.66 10.31 7.24
N SER A 33 -7.55 9.23 8.01
CA SER A 33 -6.43 8.29 7.91
C SER A 33 -6.47 7.39 6.68
N VAL A 34 -7.64 7.24 6.05
CA VAL A 34 -7.84 6.39 4.87
C VAL A 34 -8.56 7.19 3.79
N LEU A 35 -7.97 7.28 2.60
CA LEU A 35 -8.51 8.08 1.49
C LEU A 35 -9.43 7.27 0.55
N THR A 36 -9.39 5.94 0.64
CA THR A 36 -10.18 5.03 -0.18
C THR A 36 -10.98 4.04 0.69
N ASN A 37 -11.74 3.15 0.04
CA ASN A 37 -12.25 1.96 0.73
C ASN A 37 -11.08 1.07 1.18
N ASP A 38 -11.17 0.48 2.37
CA ASP A 38 -10.11 -0.36 2.94
C ASP A 38 -10.27 -1.86 2.62
N TYR A 39 -11.44 -2.25 2.11
CA TYR A 39 -11.77 -3.63 1.72
C TYR A 39 -11.56 -4.68 2.83
N GLY A 40 -11.60 -4.25 4.09
CA GLY A 40 -11.37 -5.08 5.28
C GLY A 40 -9.94 -5.58 5.40
N ILE A 41 -8.96 -4.85 4.85
CA ILE A 41 -7.53 -5.13 5.00
C ILE A 41 -6.96 -4.39 6.23
N LEU A 42 -7.47 -3.20 6.51
CA LEU A 42 -7.02 -2.34 7.59
C LEU A 42 -7.83 -2.59 8.86
N ASN A 43 -7.18 -2.44 10.01
CA ASN A 43 -7.80 -2.48 11.33
C ASN A 43 -7.45 -1.22 12.13
N GLU A 44 -8.00 -1.10 13.34
CA GLU A 44 -7.78 0.09 14.18
C GLU A 44 -6.30 0.37 14.45
N LYS A 45 -5.48 -0.68 14.65
CA LYS A 45 -4.04 -0.54 14.92
C LYS A 45 -3.27 0.02 13.72
N ASP A 46 -3.74 -0.26 12.50
CA ASP A 46 -3.16 0.34 11.28
C ASP A 46 -3.45 1.84 11.18
N LEU A 47 -4.57 2.29 11.77
CA LEU A 47 -4.95 3.71 11.81
C LEU A 47 -4.35 4.44 13.00
N ASP A 48 -3.96 3.69 14.04
CA ASP A 48 -3.30 4.19 15.25
C ASP A 48 -1.77 4.25 15.10
N THR A 49 -1.25 4.39 13.88
CA THR A 49 0.19 4.38 13.59
C THR A 49 0.88 5.72 13.84
N TYR A 50 0.17 6.73 14.34
CA TYR A 50 0.74 8.07 14.49
C TYR A 50 1.64 8.13 15.72
N LYS A 51 2.96 8.21 15.47
CA LYS A 51 3.93 8.59 16.49
C LYS A 51 3.45 9.89 17.14
N ILE A 52 3.12 9.84 18.42
CA ILE A 52 2.70 11.00 19.25
C ILE A 52 1.22 11.42 19.08
N GLY A 53 0.35 10.56 18.50
CA GLY A 53 -1.10 10.81 18.48
C GLY A 53 -1.56 11.93 17.53
N ILE A 54 -0.68 12.36 16.62
CA ILE A 54 -0.98 13.37 15.61
C ILE A 54 -1.79 12.73 14.48
N LYS A 55 -3.10 12.96 14.47
CA LYS A 55 -3.98 12.50 13.41
C LYS A 55 -3.82 13.39 12.17
N PRO A 56 -3.87 12.83 10.96
CA PRO A 56 -3.74 13.62 9.74
C PRO A 56 -4.93 14.56 9.60
N PRO A 57 -4.73 15.75 9.04
CA PRO A 57 -5.81 16.63 8.63
C PRO A 57 -6.56 16.06 7.41
N PRO A 58 -7.70 16.65 7.02
CA PRO A 58 -8.30 16.38 5.72
C PRO A 58 -7.26 16.46 4.60
N PHE A 59 -7.25 15.48 3.71
CA PHE A 59 -6.27 15.42 2.64
C PHE A 59 -6.50 16.52 1.60
N LEU A 60 -5.46 17.31 1.34
CA LEU A 60 -5.44 18.36 0.32
C LEU A 60 -4.34 18.04 -0.70
N PRO A 61 -4.68 17.59 -1.93
CA PRO A 61 -3.69 17.17 -2.93
C PRO A 61 -3.04 18.37 -3.63
N LYS A 62 -2.36 19.24 -2.89
CA LYS A 62 -1.59 20.37 -3.43
C LYS A 62 -0.11 20.18 -3.20
N GLU A 63 0.28 20.04 -1.95
CA GLU A 63 1.66 19.91 -1.50
C GLU A 63 1.74 18.94 -0.32
N GLY A 64 2.93 18.39 -0.11
CA GLY A 64 3.21 17.42 0.93
C GLY A 64 3.33 18.07 2.30
N ASP A 65 2.49 17.65 3.24
CA ASP A 65 2.42 18.20 4.60
C ASP A 65 3.09 17.28 5.64
N GLY A 66 3.72 16.18 5.22
CA GLY A 66 4.40 15.23 6.11
C GLY A 66 3.47 14.27 6.85
N TYR A 67 2.22 14.11 6.39
CA TYR A 67 1.21 13.23 7.00
C TYR A 67 1.04 11.92 6.23
N LEU A 68 0.82 10.85 6.99
CA LEU A 68 0.65 9.52 6.43
C LEU A 68 -0.82 9.16 6.20
N TYR A 69 -1.11 8.72 4.99
CA TYR A 69 -2.44 8.35 4.53
C TYR A 69 -2.45 6.93 3.95
N TRP A 70 -3.45 6.15 4.35
CA TRP A 70 -3.72 4.85 3.75
C TRP A 70 -4.57 5.00 2.49
N GLN A 71 -4.20 4.27 1.44
CA GLN A 71 -4.96 4.09 0.22
C GLN A 71 -4.93 2.62 -0.19
N CYS A 72 -6.04 2.09 -0.65
CA CYS A 72 -6.16 0.70 -1.07
C CYS A 72 -6.70 0.60 -2.48
N PHE A 73 -5.99 -0.17 -3.30
CA PHE A 73 -6.24 -0.25 -4.73
C PHE A 73 -6.49 -1.70 -5.16
N PRO A 74 -7.29 -1.92 -6.21
CA PRO A 74 -7.31 -3.19 -6.93
C PRO A 74 -5.90 -3.64 -7.31
N ARG A 75 -5.58 -4.92 -7.09
CA ARG A 75 -4.24 -5.45 -7.33
C ARG A 75 -3.82 -5.30 -8.79
N ASP A 76 -4.72 -5.52 -9.73
CA ASP A 76 -4.47 -5.43 -11.17
C ASP A 76 -4.03 -4.03 -11.65
N ARG A 77 -4.30 -2.99 -10.86
CA ARG A 77 -3.87 -1.61 -11.12
C ARG A 77 -2.45 -1.29 -10.62
N ILE A 78 -1.83 -2.21 -9.87
CA ILE A 78 -0.54 -1.98 -9.22
C ILE A 78 0.58 -2.66 -10.00
N SER A 79 1.62 -1.91 -10.33
CA SER A 79 2.90 -2.46 -10.78
C SER A 79 4.01 -2.07 -9.81
N ILE A 80 5.03 -2.93 -9.70
CA ILE A 80 6.24 -2.65 -8.94
C ILE A 80 7.39 -2.72 -9.92
N SER A 81 8.29 -1.74 -9.88
CA SER A 81 9.51 -1.73 -10.67
C SER A 81 10.73 -1.74 -9.75
N LEU A 82 11.75 -2.47 -10.18
CA LEU A 82 13.09 -2.47 -9.59
C LEU A 82 14.07 -2.18 -10.73
N LYS A 83 14.82 -1.09 -10.62
CA LYS A 83 15.78 -0.66 -11.65
C LYS A 83 17.15 -0.43 -11.03
N ASP A 84 18.15 -1.18 -11.48
CA ASP A 84 19.55 -0.89 -11.19
C ASP A 84 19.92 0.48 -11.78
N MET A 85 20.48 1.36 -10.96
CA MET A 85 20.85 2.72 -11.35
C MET A 85 22.27 2.80 -11.93
N GLY A 86 23.05 1.72 -11.89
CA GLY A 86 24.36 1.59 -12.53
C GLY A 86 25.49 2.34 -11.84
N TYR A 87 25.28 2.89 -10.64
CA TYR A 87 26.35 3.42 -9.80
C TYR A 87 26.48 2.61 -8.52
N SER A 88 27.70 2.17 -8.25
CA SER A 88 28.11 1.52 -7.02
C SER A 88 28.48 2.56 -5.97
N SER A 89 28.47 2.14 -4.72
CA SER A 89 28.95 2.94 -3.60
C SER A 89 30.49 2.94 -3.50
N GLU A 90 31.24 2.92 -4.60
CA GLU A 90 32.71 2.96 -4.50
C GLU A 90 33.22 4.17 -3.69
N ASP A 91 32.46 5.27 -3.64
CA ASP A 91 32.71 6.44 -2.78
C ASP A 91 32.36 6.25 -1.28
N ILE A 92 31.69 5.16 -0.90
CA ILE A 92 31.14 4.88 0.45
C ILE A 92 31.43 3.44 0.96
N GLY A 93 32.26 2.66 0.26
CA GLY A 93 32.80 1.39 0.75
C GLY A 93 31.95 0.13 0.54
N TRP A 94 31.01 0.14 -0.40
CA TRP A 94 30.20 -1.04 -0.78
C TRP A 94 30.36 -1.35 -2.26
N GLU A 95 30.65 -2.61 -2.59
CA GLU A 95 30.85 -3.12 -3.95
C GLU A 95 29.54 -3.31 -4.74
N GLU A 96 28.41 -2.82 -4.22
CA GLU A 96 27.09 -3.06 -4.78
C GLU A 96 26.45 -1.80 -5.38
N ASN A 97 25.79 -1.96 -6.53
CA ASN A 97 24.98 -0.92 -7.14
C ASN A 97 23.75 -0.57 -6.29
N TYR A 98 23.37 0.71 -6.32
CA TYR A 98 22.06 1.12 -5.85
C TYR A 98 20.99 0.86 -6.90
N SER A 99 19.80 0.51 -6.40
CA SER A 99 18.62 0.38 -7.24
C SER A 99 17.55 1.40 -6.84
N ASP A 100 16.61 1.59 -7.75
CA ASP A 100 15.37 2.34 -7.57
C ASP A 100 14.20 1.36 -7.53
N LEU A 101 13.46 1.36 -6.42
CA LEU A 101 12.29 0.50 -6.19
C LEU A 101 11.04 1.40 -6.09
N ARG A 102 10.06 1.19 -6.96
CA ARG A 102 8.83 1.99 -6.99
C ARG A 102 7.59 1.12 -7.06
N ILE A 103 6.48 1.66 -6.55
CA ILE A 103 5.14 1.15 -6.80
C ILE A 103 4.40 2.18 -7.66
N MET A 104 3.88 1.75 -8.80
CA MET A 104 3.02 2.58 -9.64
C MET A 104 1.59 2.06 -9.58
N ILE A 105 0.63 2.97 -9.48
CA ILE A 105 -0.80 2.64 -9.57
C ILE A 105 -1.43 3.45 -10.71
N SER A 106 -2.21 2.78 -11.54
CA SER A 106 -3.08 3.43 -12.51
C SER A 106 -4.49 3.52 -11.94
N ASP A 107 -4.98 4.72 -11.65
CA ASP A 107 -6.35 4.94 -11.20
C ASP A 107 -7.12 5.83 -12.18
N ASP A 108 -8.16 5.27 -12.80
CA ASP A 108 -8.97 5.97 -13.80
C ASP A 108 -9.61 7.27 -13.25
N SER A 109 -9.80 7.37 -11.94
CA SER A 109 -10.47 8.51 -11.30
C SER A 109 -9.53 9.66 -10.94
N SER A 110 -8.26 9.36 -10.64
CA SER A 110 -7.30 10.32 -10.09
C SER A 110 -5.96 10.35 -10.83
N GLY A 111 -5.80 9.57 -11.90
CA GLY A 111 -4.55 9.48 -12.66
C GLY A 111 -3.59 8.46 -12.08
N TYR A 112 -2.29 8.75 -12.15
CA TYR A 112 -1.26 7.81 -11.71
C TYR A 112 -0.76 8.14 -10.31
N HIS A 113 -0.50 7.12 -9.49
CA HIS A 113 0.20 7.29 -8.22
C HIS A 113 1.57 6.64 -8.31
N GLU A 114 2.60 7.33 -7.84
CA GLU A 114 3.95 6.80 -7.71
C GLU A 114 4.35 6.81 -6.23
N TYR A 115 4.70 5.64 -5.70
CA TYR A 115 5.29 5.52 -4.37
C TYR A 115 6.78 5.20 -4.54
N SER A 116 7.61 6.18 -4.18
CA SER A 116 9.07 6.07 -4.18
C SER A 116 9.60 5.80 -2.78
N MET A 117 10.81 5.26 -2.67
CA MET A 117 11.44 5.04 -1.37
C MET A 117 12.08 6.34 -0.84
N ARG A 118 12.09 6.52 0.49
CA ARG A 118 12.76 7.65 1.17
C ARG A 118 14.24 7.83 0.79
N ARG A 119 14.91 6.72 0.53
CA ARG A 119 16.35 6.61 0.21
C ARG A 119 16.51 5.47 -0.74
N VAL A 120 17.49 5.55 -1.65
CA VAL A 120 17.98 4.42 -2.44
C VAL A 120 18.75 3.45 -1.55
N TRP A 121 18.70 2.15 -1.85
CA TRP A 121 19.40 1.09 -1.10
C TRP A 121 20.16 0.16 -2.05
N PRO A 122 21.10 -0.64 -1.52
CA PRO A 122 21.78 -1.66 -2.32
C PRO A 122 20.78 -2.60 -2.99
N THR A 123 21.13 -3.03 -4.20
CA THR A 123 20.26 -3.79 -5.10
C THR A 123 19.72 -5.07 -4.45
N THR A 124 20.53 -5.78 -3.66
CA THR A 124 20.18 -6.99 -2.90
C THR A 124 19.04 -6.71 -1.95
N THR A 125 19.15 -5.64 -1.15
CA THR A 125 18.11 -5.27 -0.19
C THR A 125 16.79 -4.94 -0.88
N TYR A 126 16.84 -4.26 -2.02
CA TYR A 126 15.64 -3.97 -2.81
C TYR A 126 15.09 -5.19 -3.56
N LYS A 127 15.94 -6.13 -3.98
CA LYS A 127 15.51 -7.39 -4.58
C LYS A 127 14.73 -8.23 -3.57
N ASP A 128 15.23 -8.37 -2.34
CA ASP A 128 14.52 -9.10 -1.28
C ASP A 128 13.15 -8.48 -1.00
N ARG A 129 13.08 -7.14 -0.95
CA ARG A 129 11.83 -6.40 -0.74
C ARG A 129 10.88 -6.55 -1.94
N PHE A 130 11.39 -6.46 -3.16
CA PHE A 130 10.63 -6.65 -4.38
C PHE A 130 9.97 -8.05 -4.42
N GLU A 131 10.76 -9.10 -4.17
CA GLU A 131 10.27 -10.48 -4.13
C GLU A 131 9.22 -10.69 -3.02
N LEU A 132 9.45 -10.11 -1.84
CA LEU A 132 8.47 -10.12 -0.75
C LEU A 132 7.16 -9.45 -1.15
N TRP A 133 7.21 -8.30 -1.83
CA TRP A 133 6.00 -7.58 -2.25
C TRP A 133 5.24 -8.35 -3.33
N LEU A 134 5.93 -8.96 -4.29
CA LEU A 134 5.31 -9.87 -5.24
C LEU A 134 4.60 -11.02 -4.53
N LYS A 135 5.23 -11.61 -3.50
CA LYS A 135 4.64 -12.68 -2.69
C LYS A 135 3.41 -12.22 -1.90
N LEU A 136 3.48 -11.07 -1.24
CA LEU A 136 2.38 -10.49 -0.47
C LEU A 136 1.16 -10.25 -1.35
N MET A 137 1.38 -9.71 -2.54
CA MET A 137 0.32 -9.30 -3.46
C MET A 137 -0.21 -10.44 -4.36
N LYS A 138 0.49 -11.56 -4.46
CA LYS A 138 0.09 -12.69 -5.31
C LYS A 138 -1.32 -13.15 -4.91
N ASN A 139 -2.24 -13.25 -5.86
CA ASN A 139 -3.64 -13.69 -5.64
C ASN A 139 -4.46 -12.82 -4.66
N GLU A 140 -3.99 -11.62 -4.30
CA GLU A 140 -4.80 -10.65 -3.55
C GLU A 140 -5.68 -9.86 -4.51
N LYS A 141 -6.90 -9.51 -4.08
CA LYS A 141 -7.80 -8.63 -4.85
C LYS A 141 -7.45 -7.16 -4.66
N TYR A 142 -7.04 -6.79 -3.46
CA TYR A 142 -6.75 -5.42 -3.07
C TYR A 142 -5.46 -5.38 -2.26
N VAL A 143 -4.76 -4.25 -2.35
CA VAL A 143 -3.52 -3.98 -1.61
C VAL A 143 -3.63 -2.57 -1.05
N CYS A 144 -3.29 -2.41 0.22
CA CYS A 144 -3.25 -1.11 0.89
C CYS A 144 -1.82 -0.61 0.99
N LEU A 145 -1.61 0.67 0.73
CA LEU A 145 -0.36 1.39 0.81
C LEU A 145 -0.51 2.55 1.79
N LEU A 146 0.44 2.68 2.70
CA LEU A 146 0.65 3.85 3.52
C LEU A 146 1.76 4.66 2.88
N GLY A 147 1.54 5.96 2.72
CA GLY A 147 2.57 6.86 2.25
C GLY A 147 2.38 8.28 2.71
N ASP A 148 3.46 9.03 2.62
CA ASP A 148 3.54 10.47 2.82
C ASP A 148 3.37 11.16 1.47
N PHE A 149 2.40 12.06 1.34
CA PHE A 149 2.16 12.76 0.09
C PHE A 149 3.26 13.78 -0.17
N VAL A 150 3.77 13.86 -1.39
CA VAL A 150 4.83 14.82 -1.77
C VAL A 150 4.24 15.96 -2.58
N ASN A 151 3.66 15.64 -3.72
CA ASN A 151 3.09 16.62 -4.63
C ASN A 151 2.15 15.95 -5.64
N ARG A 152 1.36 16.80 -6.31
CA ARG A 152 0.59 16.43 -7.48
C ARG A 152 1.07 17.26 -8.66
N GLU A 153 1.41 16.59 -9.74
CA GLU A 153 1.77 17.23 -11.01
C GLU A 153 0.74 16.92 -12.08
N THR A 154 0.58 17.84 -13.03
CA THR A 154 -0.25 17.59 -14.22
C THR A 154 0.50 18.09 -15.44
N ILE A 155 0.94 17.14 -16.27
CA ILE A 155 1.76 17.41 -17.45
C ILE A 155 0.98 16.92 -18.67
N LYS A 156 0.70 17.82 -19.62
CA LYS A 156 -0.02 17.50 -20.87
C LYS A 156 -1.34 16.74 -20.67
N GLY A 157 -2.06 17.06 -19.59
CA GLY A 157 -3.36 16.45 -19.26
C GLY A 157 -3.27 15.12 -18.48
N ALA A 158 -2.07 14.60 -18.21
CA ALA A 158 -1.88 13.46 -17.33
C ALA A 158 -1.53 13.93 -15.92
N THR A 159 -2.30 13.50 -14.91
CA THR A 159 -2.06 13.82 -13.50
C THR A 159 -1.28 12.70 -12.82
N SER A 160 -0.22 13.06 -12.10
CA SER A 160 0.55 12.16 -11.23
C SER A 160 0.50 12.64 -9.78
N HIS A 161 0.35 11.69 -8.86
CA HIS A 161 0.43 11.89 -7.42
C HIS A 161 1.68 11.18 -6.91
N HIS A 162 2.62 11.93 -6.35
CA HIS A 162 3.85 11.36 -5.82
C HIS A 162 3.76 11.18 -4.31
N TRP A 163 4.22 10.02 -3.86
CA TRP A 163 4.18 9.57 -2.48
C TRP A 163 5.55 9.02 -2.10
N ILE A 164 5.89 9.18 -0.84
CA ILE A 164 6.95 8.42 -0.20
C ILE A 164 6.32 7.18 0.43
N PHE A 165 6.84 6.00 0.10
CA PHE A 165 6.40 4.72 0.62
C PHE A 165 6.72 4.57 2.12
N GLU A 166 5.72 4.15 2.90
CA GLU A 166 5.90 3.71 4.29
C GLU A 166 5.60 2.23 4.50
N LYS A 167 4.46 1.74 3.99
CA LYS A 167 3.98 0.39 4.30
C LYS A 167 3.13 -0.16 3.17
N ILE A 168 3.25 -1.45 2.91
CA ILE A 168 2.34 -2.24 2.08
C ILE A 168 1.63 -3.25 2.98
N LYS A 169 0.31 -3.40 2.84
CA LYS A 169 -0.50 -4.36 3.58
C LYS A 169 -1.51 -5.05 2.68
N THR A 170 -1.67 -6.34 2.92
CA THR A 170 -2.63 -7.22 2.27
C THR A 170 -3.31 -8.08 3.34
N LYS A 171 -4.26 -8.94 2.98
CA LYS A 171 -4.81 -9.91 3.95
C LYS A 171 -3.80 -10.95 4.43
N LYS A 172 -2.73 -11.18 3.65
CA LYS A 172 -1.67 -12.14 3.96
C LYS A 172 -0.62 -11.63 4.93
N GLY A 173 -0.52 -10.31 5.08
CA GLY A 173 0.52 -9.69 5.88
C GLY A 173 0.91 -8.33 5.36
N CYS A 174 2.01 -7.80 5.88
CA CYS A 174 2.50 -6.48 5.52
C CYS A 174 4.03 -6.44 5.49
N ASN A 175 4.56 -5.39 4.85
CA ASN A 175 5.96 -4.99 4.95
C ASN A 175 6.04 -3.47 5.09
N SER A 176 6.97 -2.98 5.91
CA SER A 176 7.17 -1.57 6.20
C SER A 176 8.60 -1.13 5.89
N TYR A 177 8.77 0.16 5.61
CA TYR A 177 10.08 0.78 5.42
C TYR A 177 10.95 0.62 6.67
N PHE A 178 10.39 0.90 7.86
CA PHE A 178 11.03 0.67 9.16
C PHE A 178 10.73 -0.75 9.66
N ALA A 179 11.77 -1.49 10.04
CA ALA A 179 11.61 -2.83 10.59
C ALA A 179 10.75 -2.83 11.87
N GLY A 180 9.85 -3.80 11.99
CA GLY A 180 9.00 -3.98 13.18
C GLY A 180 7.71 -3.17 13.23
N ASP A 181 7.45 -2.30 12.24
CA ASP A 181 6.20 -1.51 12.16
C ASP A 181 5.02 -2.33 11.58
N CYS A 182 5.30 -3.54 11.12
CA CYS A 182 4.31 -4.53 10.75
C CYS A 182 3.96 -5.40 11.96
N ARG A 183 2.86 -5.06 12.64
CA ARG A 183 2.34 -5.78 13.81
C ARG A 183 0.84 -6.03 13.73
#